data_AF-A0A059E014-F1
#
_entry.id   AF-A0A059E014-F1
#
_cell.length_a   1.000
_cell.length_b   1.000
_cell.length_c   1.000
_cell.angle_alpha   90.00
_cell.angle_beta   90.00
_cell.angle_gamma   90.00
#
_symmetry.space_group_name_H-M   'P 1'
#
loop_
_entity.id
_entity.type
_entity.pdbx_description
1 polymer ?
#
loop_
_entity_poly.entity_id
_entity_poly.type
_entity_poly.pdbx_seq_one_letter_code
_entity_poly.pdbx_strand_id
1 'polypeptide(L)'
;MTAPKAHAKPKSFQDLILTLQNYWAEKGCAILQPYDMEVGAGTLHPATVLRALGPKEWRAAYVQPSRRPKDARYGENPNRLGHYYQFQVILKPNPANLQDLYLESLYAIGIDPTVHDIRFVEDDWENPTVGAWGLGWEVWCDGMEVSQYTYFQQVGGLDVFPVSGELTYGLERLAMYVFGVDNVYHLPFNDPDSEVPLTYGDVFLENERQQSAFNFEHSDVEMLKRWFADCENQSNALREAGKPLPAYDYALKASHTFNLIDARGAISPTERQAYIARVRDLARGAAAQWAEQEGAGA
;
A
#
# COMPACT_ATOMS: atom_id res chain seq x y z
N MET A 1 8.84 -20.88 -25.41
CA MET A 1 8.47 -19.56 -24.86
C MET A 1 7.88 -18.77 -26.01
N THR A 2 6.56 -18.62 -26.06
CA THR A 2 5.90 -17.70 -26.99
C THR A 2 6.27 -16.29 -26.57
N ALA A 3 6.79 -15.48 -27.49
CA ALA A 3 7.07 -14.07 -27.22
C ALA A 3 5.81 -13.41 -26.62
N PRO A 4 5.92 -12.64 -25.53
CA PRO A 4 4.78 -11.93 -24.98
C PRO A 4 4.16 -11.08 -26.09
N LYS A 5 2.81 -11.07 -26.17
CA LYS A 5 2.11 -10.15 -27.07
C LYS A 5 2.62 -8.75 -26.74
N ALA A 6 3.12 -8.03 -27.74
CA ALA A 6 3.54 -6.64 -27.57
C ALA A 6 2.32 -5.84 -27.09
N HIS A 7 2.20 -5.62 -25.79
CA HIS A 7 1.26 -4.65 -25.27
C HIS A 7 1.75 -3.28 -25.73
N ALA A 8 0.84 -2.50 -26.33
CA ALA A 8 1.16 -1.12 -26.62
C ALA A 8 1.53 -0.44 -25.30
N LYS A 9 2.67 0.25 -25.28
CA LYS A 9 3.14 1.01 -24.12
C LYS A 9 1.99 1.89 -23.61
N PRO A 10 1.70 1.91 -22.31
CA PRO A 10 0.66 2.77 -21.76
C PRO A 10 0.86 4.22 -22.17
N LYS A 11 -0.24 4.95 -22.41
CA LYS A 11 -0.18 6.38 -22.76
C LYS A 11 -0.34 7.32 -21.57
N SER A 12 -0.86 6.82 -20.45
CA SER A 12 -1.19 7.63 -19.28
C SER A 12 -1.14 6.83 -17.98
N PHE A 13 -1.19 7.53 -16.85
CA PHE A 13 -1.23 6.93 -15.51
C PHE A 13 -2.42 5.96 -15.34
N GLN A 14 -3.60 6.36 -15.80
CA GLN A 14 -4.80 5.51 -15.82
C GLN A 14 -4.58 4.24 -16.64
N ASP A 15 -3.99 4.36 -17.84
CA ASP A 15 -3.76 3.22 -18.73
C ASP A 15 -2.73 2.24 -18.14
N LEU A 16 -1.71 2.76 -17.44
CA LEU A 16 -0.74 1.95 -16.69
C LEU A 16 -1.44 1.13 -15.59
N ILE A 17 -2.35 1.74 -14.83
CA ILE A 17 -3.14 1.03 -13.81
C ILE A 17 -3.99 -0.07 -14.46
N LEU A 18 -4.73 0.26 -15.52
CA LEU A 18 -5.58 -0.70 -16.23
C LEU A 18 -4.76 -1.87 -16.79
N THR A 19 -3.56 -1.59 -17.29
CA THR A 19 -2.63 -2.60 -17.79
C THR A 19 -2.20 -3.56 -16.68
N LEU A 20 -1.84 -3.06 -15.50
CA LEU A 20 -1.50 -3.91 -14.34
C LEU A 20 -2.71 -4.72 -13.85
N GLN A 21 -3.90 -4.11 -13.78
CA GLN A 21 -5.12 -4.82 -13.40
C GLN A 21 -5.42 -5.98 -14.36
N ASN A 22 -5.37 -5.72 -15.67
CA ASN A 22 -5.59 -6.74 -16.69
C ASN A 22 -4.53 -7.85 -16.61
N TYR A 23 -3.24 -7.48 -16.50
CA TYR A 23 -2.15 -8.42 -16.37
C TYR A 23 -2.37 -9.37 -15.18
N TRP A 24 -2.62 -8.84 -13.99
CA TRP A 24 -2.79 -9.67 -12.80
C TRP A 24 -4.10 -10.46 -12.80
N ALA A 25 -5.15 -9.96 -13.44
CA ALA A 25 -6.38 -10.72 -13.68
C ALA A 25 -6.10 -11.95 -14.56
N GLU A 26 -5.31 -11.80 -15.63
CA GLU A 26 -4.90 -12.91 -16.49
C GLU A 26 -4.03 -13.95 -15.75
N LYS A 27 -3.29 -13.54 -14.72
CA LYS A 27 -2.53 -14.45 -13.82
C LYS A 27 -3.39 -15.06 -12.70
N GLY A 28 -4.72 -14.84 -12.74
CA GLY A 28 -5.69 -15.45 -11.83
C GLY A 28 -5.90 -14.70 -10.51
N CYS A 29 -5.54 -13.42 -10.43
CA CYS A 29 -5.87 -12.60 -9.26
C CYS A 29 -7.31 -12.09 -9.33
N ALA A 30 -8.00 -12.08 -8.19
CA ALA A 30 -9.20 -11.28 -8.03
C ALA A 30 -8.81 -9.79 -8.02
N ILE A 31 -9.38 -9.00 -8.93
CA ILE A 31 -9.15 -7.55 -8.94
C ILE A 31 -10.10 -6.88 -7.96
N LEU A 32 -9.53 -6.37 -6.86
CA LEU A 32 -10.29 -5.71 -5.80
C LEU A 32 -10.30 -4.19 -5.99
N GLN A 33 -11.13 -3.54 -5.20
CA GLN A 33 -11.21 -2.09 -5.11
C GLN A 33 -10.30 -1.57 -3.99
N PRO A 34 -9.88 -0.30 -4.06
CA PRO A 34 -9.30 0.38 -2.91
C PRO A 34 -10.12 0.20 -1.64
N TYR A 35 -9.44 0.09 -0.50
CA TYR A 35 -10.15 0.14 0.77
C TYR A 35 -10.73 1.53 1.02
N ASP A 36 -11.94 1.60 1.56
CA ASP A 36 -12.72 2.83 1.77
C ASP A 36 -12.31 3.59 3.05
N MET A 37 -11.13 3.29 3.59
CA MET A 37 -10.53 3.95 4.74
C MET A 37 -9.09 4.38 4.48
N GLU A 38 -8.64 5.41 5.20
CA GLU A 38 -7.27 5.88 5.11
C GLU A 38 -6.28 4.83 5.63
N VAL A 39 -5.40 4.38 4.74
CA VAL A 39 -4.29 3.48 5.08
C VAL A 39 -2.98 4.01 4.53
N GLY A 40 -1.87 3.71 5.19
CA GLY A 40 -0.52 4.16 4.78
C GLY A 40 0.17 3.28 3.73
N ALA A 41 -0.40 2.10 3.43
CA ALA A 41 0.06 1.15 2.43
C ALA A 41 -1.05 0.13 2.09
N GLY A 42 -0.96 -0.48 0.90
CA GLY A 42 -1.76 -1.63 0.45
C GLY A 42 -1.71 -2.81 1.41
N THR A 43 -0.59 -3.01 2.09
CA THR A 43 -0.45 -4.05 3.11
C THR A 43 -1.52 -3.97 4.20
N LEU A 44 -1.94 -2.77 4.59
CA LEU A 44 -2.92 -2.53 5.66
C LEU A 44 -4.37 -2.79 5.22
N HIS A 45 -4.63 -3.01 3.93
CA HIS A 45 -5.96 -3.42 3.49
C HIS A 45 -6.25 -4.83 4.05
N PRO A 46 -7.47 -5.10 4.58
CA PRO A 46 -7.86 -6.44 5.03
C PRO A 46 -7.61 -7.57 4.02
N ALA A 47 -7.67 -7.27 2.73
CA ALA A 47 -7.42 -8.20 1.64
C ALA A 47 -5.94 -8.64 1.52
N THR A 48 -5.02 -7.97 2.21
CA THR A 48 -3.62 -8.40 2.33
C THR A 48 -3.35 -8.93 3.74
N VAL A 49 -3.32 -8.07 4.76
CA VAL A 49 -2.89 -8.43 6.12
C VAL A 49 -3.73 -9.55 6.74
N LEU A 50 -5.06 -9.46 6.71
CA LEU A 50 -5.92 -10.49 7.32
C LEU A 50 -5.96 -11.75 6.43
N ARG A 51 -6.02 -11.60 5.10
CA ARG A 51 -6.04 -12.74 4.16
C ARG A 51 -4.72 -13.50 4.07
N ALA A 52 -3.60 -12.90 4.47
CA ALA A 52 -2.35 -13.61 4.65
C ALA A 52 -2.46 -14.70 5.73
N LEU A 53 -3.32 -14.54 6.73
CA LEU A 53 -3.51 -15.50 7.83
C LEU A 53 -4.43 -16.67 7.47
N GLY A 54 -4.26 -17.79 8.18
CA GLY A 54 -5.06 -19.01 8.00
C GLY A 54 -4.65 -19.85 6.77
N PRO A 55 -5.24 -21.04 6.56
CA PRO A 55 -4.78 -21.98 5.54
C PRO A 55 -5.31 -21.69 4.12
N LYS A 56 -6.35 -20.85 3.98
CA LYS A 56 -7.03 -20.65 2.69
C LYS A 56 -6.14 -19.93 1.69
N GLU A 57 -6.08 -20.46 0.47
CA GLU A 57 -5.40 -19.81 -0.65
C GLU A 57 -6.08 -18.48 -1.00
N TRP A 58 -5.28 -17.52 -1.46
CA TRP A 58 -5.74 -16.18 -1.78
C TRP A 58 -4.86 -15.53 -2.83
N ARG A 59 -5.48 -15.01 -3.89
CA ARG A 59 -4.78 -14.27 -4.95
C ARG A 59 -5.59 -13.02 -5.28
N ALA A 60 -5.03 -11.85 -4.99
CA ALA A 60 -5.69 -10.59 -5.22
C ALA A 60 -4.71 -9.52 -5.70
N ALA A 61 -5.21 -8.60 -6.52
CA ALA A 61 -4.49 -7.42 -6.95
C ALA A 61 -5.42 -6.19 -6.95
N TYR A 62 -4.91 -5.04 -6.57
CA TYR A 62 -5.72 -3.82 -6.46
C TYR A 62 -4.87 -2.56 -6.37
N VAL A 63 -5.48 -1.43 -6.68
CA VAL A 63 -4.90 -0.12 -6.36
C VAL A 63 -5.22 0.22 -4.91
N GLN A 64 -4.24 0.73 -4.17
CA GLN A 64 -4.45 1.33 -2.86
C GLN A 64 -3.95 2.78 -2.85
N PRO A 65 -4.86 3.78 -2.87
CA PRO A 65 -4.52 5.14 -2.47
C PRO A 65 -4.04 5.11 -1.02
N SER A 66 -2.81 5.56 -0.81
CA SER A 66 -2.09 5.47 0.45
C SER A 66 -1.80 6.86 0.98
N ARG A 67 -2.10 7.10 2.27
CA ARG A 67 -1.87 8.38 2.95
C ARG A 67 -0.75 8.27 3.96
N ARG A 68 0.28 9.08 3.78
CA ARG A 68 1.41 9.25 4.70
C ARG A 68 1.53 10.73 5.06
N PRO A 69 0.81 11.23 6.09
CA PRO A 69 0.78 12.65 6.44
C PRO A 69 2.15 13.32 6.56
N LYS A 70 3.14 12.64 7.15
CA LYS A 70 4.54 13.15 7.27
C LYS A 70 5.28 13.30 5.95
N ASP A 71 4.86 12.60 4.91
CA ASP A 71 5.50 12.65 3.60
C ASP A 71 5.02 13.81 2.74
N ALA A 72 3.97 14.53 3.16
CA ALA A 72 3.41 15.63 2.38
C ALA A 72 4.42 16.80 2.19
N ARG A 73 4.41 17.44 1.01
CA ARG A 73 5.40 18.47 0.63
C ARG A 73 4.80 19.70 -0.07
N TYR A 74 3.57 20.08 0.26
CA TYR A 74 2.87 21.27 -0.25
C TYR A 74 2.81 21.37 -1.79
N GLY A 75 2.93 20.25 -2.50
CA GLY A 75 2.97 20.27 -3.96
C GLY A 75 4.29 20.76 -4.56
N GLU A 76 5.34 20.95 -3.75
CA GLU A 76 6.61 21.54 -4.18
C GLU A 76 7.68 20.50 -4.52
N ASN A 77 7.56 19.28 -3.96
CA ASN A 77 8.50 18.21 -4.24
C ASN A 77 8.09 17.42 -5.49
N PRO A 78 9.02 17.14 -6.43
CA PRO A 78 8.69 16.46 -7.69
C PRO A 78 8.42 14.95 -7.54
N ASN A 79 8.79 14.33 -6.41
CA ASN A 79 8.77 12.87 -6.23
C ASN A 79 8.09 12.40 -4.94
N ARG A 80 7.92 13.27 -3.95
CA ARG A 80 7.40 12.91 -2.62
C ARG A 80 6.02 13.52 -2.40
N LEU A 81 5.09 12.65 -2.01
CA LEU A 81 3.67 12.94 -1.85
C LEU A 81 3.16 12.49 -0.48
N GLY A 82 2.21 13.23 0.08
CA GLY A 82 1.45 12.82 1.27
C GLY A 82 0.33 11.83 0.93
N HIS A 83 -0.17 11.86 -0.30
CA HIS A 83 -1.11 10.90 -0.87
C HIS A 83 -0.63 10.42 -2.24
N TYR A 84 -0.54 9.10 -2.42
CA TYR A 84 -0.06 8.47 -3.65
C TYR A 84 -0.71 7.10 -3.86
N TYR A 85 -0.54 6.52 -5.03
CA TYR A 85 -1.13 5.23 -5.39
C TYR A 85 -0.10 4.12 -5.34
N GLN A 86 -0.40 3.11 -4.54
CA GLN A 86 0.25 1.82 -4.66
C GLN A 86 -0.58 0.91 -5.57
N PHE A 87 0.10 0.04 -6.32
CA PHE A 87 -0.54 -1.17 -6.81
C PHE A 87 -0.09 -2.32 -5.92
N GLN A 88 -1.04 -3.07 -5.40
CA GLN A 88 -0.82 -4.12 -4.42
C GLN A 88 -1.16 -5.46 -5.06
N VAL A 89 -0.31 -6.45 -4.85
CA VAL A 89 -0.55 -7.86 -5.22
C VAL A 89 -0.25 -8.72 -4.00
N ILE A 90 -1.12 -9.69 -3.73
CA ILE A 90 -0.87 -10.74 -2.75
C ILE A 90 -1.17 -12.09 -3.39
N LEU A 91 -0.19 -13.01 -3.32
CA LEU A 91 -0.30 -14.38 -3.80
C LEU A 91 0.01 -15.36 -2.68
N LYS A 92 -0.99 -16.15 -2.31
CA LYS A 92 -0.93 -17.15 -1.24
C LYS A 92 -1.48 -18.49 -1.77
N PRO A 93 -0.67 -19.55 -1.81
CA PRO A 93 0.75 -19.59 -1.49
C PRO A 93 1.60 -18.77 -2.49
N ASN A 94 2.77 -18.35 -2.03
CA ASN A 94 3.78 -17.74 -2.89
C ASN A 94 4.17 -18.69 -4.04
N PRO A 95 4.07 -18.27 -5.32
CA PRO A 95 4.52 -19.09 -6.44
C PRO A 95 6.05 -19.07 -6.60
N ALA A 96 6.60 -20.19 -7.08
CA ALA A 96 8.05 -20.33 -7.30
C ALA A 96 8.63 -19.35 -8.34
N ASN A 97 7.80 -18.84 -9.25
CA ASN A 97 8.17 -17.90 -10.31
C ASN A 97 7.66 -16.47 -10.04
N LEU A 98 7.47 -16.07 -8.77
CA LEU A 98 6.96 -14.73 -8.46
C LEU A 98 7.82 -13.60 -9.03
N GLN A 99 9.15 -13.76 -9.04
CA GLN A 99 10.07 -12.79 -9.63
C GLN A 99 9.85 -12.62 -11.14
N ASP A 100 9.68 -13.72 -11.88
CA ASP A 100 9.38 -13.68 -13.31
C ASP A 100 8.03 -12.99 -13.58
N LEU A 101 7.01 -13.32 -12.78
CA LEU A 101 5.69 -12.67 -12.87
C LEU A 101 5.76 -11.16 -12.63
N TYR A 102 6.61 -10.72 -11.70
CA TYR A 102 6.85 -9.31 -11.44
C TYR A 102 7.58 -8.63 -12.60
N LEU A 103 8.66 -9.21 -13.11
CA LEU A 103 9.42 -8.64 -14.23
C LEU A 103 8.58 -8.57 -15.52
N GLU A 104 7.77 -9.59 -15.80
CA GLU A 104 6.80 -9.59 -16.90
C GLU A 104 5.74 -8.48 -16.73
N SER A 105 5.34 -8.15 -15.50
CA SER A 105 4.36 -7.07 -15.26
C SER A 105 4.97 -5.69 -15.49
N LEU A 106 6.25 -5.49 -15.13
CA LEU A 106 7.01 -4.28 -15.47
C LEU A 106 7.15 -4.12 -16.99
N TYR A 107 7.46 -5.21 -17.69
CA TYR A 107 7.52 -5.21 -19.15
C TYR A 107 6.17 -4.84 -19.78
N ALA A 108 5.06 -5.37 -19.25
CA ALA A 108 3.71 -5.06 -19.74
C ALA A 108 3.36 -3.58 -19.67
N ILE A 109 3.89 -2.84 -18.68
CA ILE A 109 3.68 -1.40 -18.53
C ILE A 109 4.74 -0.54 -19.23
N GLY A 110 5.65 -1.17 -19.98
CA GLY A 110 6.63 -0.48 -20.81
C GLY A 110 8.01 -0.25 -20.17
N ILE A 111 8.33 -0.90 -19.06
CA ILE A 111 9.68 -0.95 -18.50
C ILE A 111 10.41 -2.17 -19.08
N ASP A 112 11.24 -1.95 -20.09
CA ASP A 112 12.04 -2.99 -20.72
C ASP A 112 13.32 -3.27 -19.89
N PRO A 113 13.49 -4.50 -19.32
CA PRO A 113 14.67 -4.84 -18.53
C PRO A 113 15.98 -4.90 -19.33
N THR A 114 15.93 -4.86 -20.67
CA THR A 114 17.12 -4.73 -21.52
C THR A 114 17.61 -3.29 -21.67
N VAL A 115 16.76 -2.33 -21.30
CA VAL A 115 17.03 -0.88 -21.37
C VAL A 115 17.22 -0.30 -19.97
N HIS A 116 16.43 -0.75 -19.00
CA HIS A 116 16.46 -0.28 -17.61
C HIS A 116 17.23 -1.23 -16.70
N ASP A 117 18.04 -0.67 -15.80
CA ASP A 117 18.80 -1.44 -14.80
C ASP A 117 17.90 -1.75 -13.59
N ILE A 118 17.37 -2.98 -13.56
CA ILE A 118 16.52 -3.48 -12.48
C ILE A 118 17.35 -4.30 -11.49
N ARG A 119 17.36 -3.87 -10.23
CA ARG A 119 18.11 -4.53 -9.15
C ARG A 119 17.18 -4.90 -8.00
N PHE A 120 17.37 -6.11 -7.47
CA PHE A 120 16.73 -6.57 -6.24
C PHE A 120 17.74 -6.41 -5.11
N VAL A 121 17.53 -5.42 -4.25
CA VAL A 121 18.39 -5.12 -3.12
C VAL A 121 17.75 -5.72 -1.88
N GLU A 122 18.45 -6.63 -1.19
CA GLU A 122 17.93 -7.29 0.01
C GLU A 122 17.54 -6.25 1.06
N ASP A 123 16.30 -6.32 1.51
CA ASP A 123 15.76 -5.49 2.58
C ASP A 123 14.63 -6.25 3.28
N ASP A 124 14.79 -6.50 4.57
CA ASP A 124 13.75 -7.12 5.38
C ASP A 124 12.66 -6.09 5.65
N TRP A 125 11.42 -6.44 5.32
CA TRP A 125 10.29 -5.54 5.50
C TRP A 125 9.63 -5.76 6.85
N GLU A 126 9.43 -4.68 7.60
CA GLU A 126 8.66 -4.67 8.84
C GLU A 126 7.63 -3.54 8.84
N ASN A 127 6.41 -3.87 9.26
CA ASN A 127 5.42 -2.88 9.66
C ASN A 127 5.06 -3.07 11.14
N PRO A 128 5.63 -2.23 12.03
CA PRO A 128 5.44 -2.39 13.46
C PRO A 128 3.99 -2.13 13.89
N THR A 129 3.20 -1.36 13.13
CA THR A 129 1.80 -1.04 13.49
C THR A 129 0.83 -2.20 13.34
N VAL A 130 1.17 -3.22 12.56
CA VAL A 130 0.38 -4.45 12.42
C VAL A 130 1.15 -5.69 12.87
N GLY A 131 2.36 -5.52 13.41
CA GLY A 131 3.23 -6.62 13.80
C GLY A 131 3.47 -7.60 12.66
N ALA A 132 3.60 -7.07 11.44
CA ALA A 132 3.86 -7.85 10.25
C ALA A 132 5.32 -7.70 9.84
N TRP A 133 5.96 -8.79 9.46
CA TRP A 133 7.30 -8.76 8.90
C TRP A 133 7.50 -9.90 7.90
N GLY A 134 8.46 -9.69 7.00
CA GLY A 134 8.82 -10.67 5.99
C GLY A 134 10.21 -10.43 5.42
N LEU A 135 10.77 -11.48 4.81
CA LEU A 135 11.99 -11.37 4.03
C LEU A 135 11.66 -10.73 2.69
N GLY A 136 12.52 -9.88 2.15
CA GLY A 136 12.17 -9.14 0.96
C GLY A 136 13.31 -8.49 0.22
N TRP A 137 12.92 -7.73 -0.80
CA TRP A 137 13.80 -6.87 -1.57
C TRP A 137 13.10 -5.55 -1.84
N GLU A 138 13.86 -4.47 -1.74
CA GLU A 138 13.55 -3.27 -2.50
C GLU A 138 13.93 -3.51 -3.96
N VAL A 139 13.03 -3.19 -4.88
CA VAL A 139 13.32 -3.24 -6.31
C VAL A 139 13.65 -1.84 -6.78
N TRP A 140 14.87 -1.68 -7.27
CA TRP A 140 15.39 -0.42 -7.80
C TRP A 140 15.40 -0.48 -9.34
N CYS A 141 14.94 0.59 -9.98
CA CYS A 141 14.98 0.79 -11.42
C CYS A 141 15.74 2.09 -11.70
N ASP A 142 16.86 2.03 -12.44
CA ASP A 142 17.69 3.19 -12.78
C ASP A 142 18.03 4.11 -11.58
N GLY A 143 18.30 3.49 -10.42
CA GLY A 143 18.70 4.22 -9.22
C GLY A 143 17.58 4.84 -8.39
N MET A 144 16.31 4.50 -8.64
CA MET A 144 15.19 4.79 -7.73
C MET A 144 14.43 3.51 -7.36
N GLU A 145 14.09 3.37 -6.09
CA GLU A 145 13.20 2.32 -5.58
C GLU A 145 11.80 2.48 -6.22
N VAL A 146 11.31 1.44 -6.90
CA VAL A 146 10.02 1.45 -7.62
C VAL A 146 9.00 0.47 -7.05
N SER A 147 9.45 -0.57 -6.33
CA SER A 147 8.56 -1.54 -5.71
C SER A 147 9.17 -2.14 -4.45
N GLN A 148 8.32 -2.60 -3.53
CA GLN A 148 8.66 -3.52 -2.45
C GLN A 148 8.22 -4.93 -2.82
N TYR A 149 9.08 -5.90 -2.53
CA TYR A 149 8.83 -7.32 -2.70
C TYR A 149 8.98 -8.00 -1.33
N THR A 150 7.95 -8.68 -0.83
CA THR A 150 7.95 -9.22 0.54
C THR A 150 7.37 -10.65 0.60
N TYR A 151 8.02 -11.54 1.33
CA TYR A 151 7.50 -12.84 1.73
C TYR A 151 7.11 -12.82 3.21
N PHE A 152 5.81 -12.72 3.50
CA PHE A 152 5.35 -12.64 4.87
C PHE A 152 5.71 -13.87 5.68
N GLN A 153 6.44 -13.65 6.77
CA GLN A 153 6.75 -14.66 7.78
C GLN A 153 5.76 -14.58 8.92
N GLN A 154 5.44 -13.36 9.37
CA GLN A 154 4.45 -13.13 10.41
C GLN A 154 3.54 -11.96 10.10
N VAL A 155 2.29 -12.06 10.57
CA VAL A 155 1.32 -10.97 10.58
C VAL A 155 0.61 -10.96 11.93
N GLY A 156 0.52 -9.79 12.59
CA GLY A 156 -0.03 -9.71 13.94
C GLY A 156 0.79 -10.47 14.98
N GLY A 157 2.05 -10.85 14.69
CA GLY A 157 2.82 -11.78 15.52
C GLY A 157 2.37 -13.25 15.44
N LEU A 158 1.56 -13.59 14.44
CA LEU A 158 1.18 -14.97 14.12
C LEU A 158 1.97 -15.42 12.90
N ASP A 159 2.40 -16.68 12.88
CA ASP A 159 3.08 -17.26 11.73
C ASP A 159 2.12 -17.38 10.54
N VAL A 160 2.59 -16.93 9.38
CA VAL A 160 1.85 -17.00 8.12
C VAL A 160 2.11 -18.36 7.49
N PHE A 161 1.07 -19.18 7.39
CA PHE A 161 1.14 -20.45 6.68
C PHE A 161 -0.13 -20.74 5.87
N PRO A 162 -0.03 -21.00 4.54
CA PRO A 162 1.18 -20.96 3.73
C PRO A 162 1.73 -19.52 3.52
N VAL A 163 3.04 -19.40 3.30
CA VAL A 163 3.72 -18.11 3.06
C VAL A 163 3.07 -17.37 1.89
N SER A 164 2.81 -16.08 2.09
CA SER A 164 2.26 -15.18 1.08
C SER A 164 3.37 -14.35 0.45
N GLY A 165 3.37 -14.23 -0.87
CA GLY A 165 4.16 -13.24 -1.59
C GLY A 165 3.36 -11.96 -1.78
N GLU A 166 3.94 -10.83 -1.37
CA GLU A 166 3.43 -9.48 -1.55
C GLU A 166 4.31 -8.73 -2.56
N LEU A 167 3.66 -8.04 -3.50
CA LEU A 167 4.30 -7.05 -4.37
C LEU A 167 3.58 -5.72 -4.20
N THR A 168 4.36 -4.66 -3.97
CA THR A 168 3.84 -3.31 -3.79
C THR A 168 4.55 -2.37 -4.74
N TYR A 169 3.86 -1.91 -5.76
CA TYR A 169 4.40 -1.02 -6.79
C TYR A 169 4.16 0.45 -6.42
N GLY A 170 5.17 1.30 -6.56
CA GLY A 170 5.02 2.76 -6.53
C GLY A 170 4.62 3.29 -7.90
N LEU A 171 3.32 3.50 -8.12
CA LEU A 171 2.77 3.76 -9.46
C LEU A 171 3.28 5.05 -10.07
N GLU A 172 3.39 6.13 -9.30
CA GLU A 172 3.87 7.42 -9.78
C GLU A 172 5.33 7.33 -10.25
N ARG A 173 6.18 6.68 -9.45
CA ARG A 173 7.60 6.48 -9.79
C ARG A 173 7.75 5.66 -11.07
N LEU A 174 7.00 4.57 -11.19
CA LEU A 174 6.98 3.75 -12.41
C LEU A 174 6.51 4.56 -13.61
N ALA A 175 5.40 5.30 -13.49
CA ALA A 175 4.86 6.12 -14.55
C ALA A 175 5.84 7.22 -15.01
N MET A 176 6.57 7.84 -14.07
CA MET A 176 7.62 8.81 -14.39
C MET A 176 8.72 8.21 -15.27
N TYR A 177 9.15 6.98 -14.98
CA TYR A 177 10.09 6.26 -15.86
C TYR A 177 9.49 5.92 -17.22
N VAL A 178 8.28 5.34 -17.22
CA VAL A 178 7.61 4.93 -18.48
C VAL A 178 7.42 6.15 -19.39
N PHE A 179 7.02 7.31 -18.86
CA PHE A 179 6.72 8.49 -19.67
C PHE A 179 7.90 9.46 -19.82
N GLY A 180 9.03 9.22 -19.13
CA GLY A 180 10.21 10.08 -19.18
C GLY A 180 9.97 11.47 -18.58
N VAL A 181 9.24 11.53 -17.47
CA VAL A 181 8.85 12.77 -16.79
C VAL A 181 9.58 12.86 -15.44
N ASP A 182 10.11 14.04 -15.12
CA ASP A 182 10.93 14.30 -13.91
C ASP A 182 10.14 14.88 -12.72
N ASN A 183 8.88 15.26 -12.95
CA ASN A 183 7.97 15.78 -11.95
C ASN A 183 6.61 15.06 -12.01
N VAL A 184 6.22 14.44 -10.91
CA VAL A 184 4.97 13.67 -10.81
C VAL A 184 3.73 14.45 -11.27
N TYR A 185 3.66 15.76 -11.01
CA TYR A 185 2.50 16.58 -11.36
C TYR A 185 2.35 16.79 -12.88
N HIS A 186 3.39 16.53 -13.67
CA HIS A 186 3.34 16.62 -15.13
C HIS A 186 2.94 15.31 -15.82
N LEU A 187 2.75 14.21 -15.06
CA LEU A 187 2.32 12.94 -15.65
C LEU A 187 0.95 13.10 -16.32
N PRO A 188 0.76 12.57 -17.54
CA PRO A 188 -0.58 12.47 -18.13
C PRO A 188 -1.42 11.51 -17.29
N PHE A 189 -2.53 11.99 -16.73
CA PHE A 189 -3.41 11.20 -15.91
C PHE A 189 -4.28 10.27 -16.78
N ASN A 190 -4.98 10.84 -17.76
CA ASN A 190 -5.71 10.13 -18.82
C ASN A 190 -4.99 10.29 -20.18
N ASP A 191 -5.55 9.68 -21.24
CA ASP A 191 -4.95 9.76 -22.59
C ASP A 191 -4.75 11.24 -23.01
N PRO A 192 -3.52 11.67 -23.35
CA PRO A 192 -3.25 13.01 -23.85
C PRO A 192 -4.07 13.40 -25.09
N ASP A 193 -4.53 12.41 -25.87
CA ASP A 193 -5.35 12.61 -27.07
C ASP A 193 -6.86 12.68 -26.76
N SER A 194 -7.26 12.64 -25.48
CA SER A 194 -8.67 12.74 -25.07
C SER A 194 -9.23 14.16 -25.24
N GLU A 195 -10.56 14.28 -25.26
CA GLU A 195 -11.24 15.59 -25.39
C GLU A 195 -10.86 16.57 -24.27
N VAL A 196 -10.64 16.04 -23.07
CA VAL A 196 -10.17 16.78 -21.89
C VAL A 196 -8.95 16.06 -21.32
N PRO A 197 -7.73 16.36 -21.80
CA PRO A 197 -6.52 15.79 -21.25
C PRO A 197 -6.21 16.40 -19.88
N LEU A 198 -5.91 15.55 -18.92
CA LEU A 198 -5.60 15.92 -17.53
C LEU A 198 -4.20 15.45 -17.18
N THR A 199 -3.48 16.27 -16.44
CA THR A 199 -2.24 15.91 -15.77
C THR A 199 -2.52 15.44 -14.33
N TYR A 200 -1.55 14.76 -13.70
CA TYR A 200 -1.63 14.41 -12.29
C TYR A 200 -1.75 15.67 -11.41
N GLY A 201 -1.14 16.78 -11.82
CA GLY A 201 -1.27 18.08 -11.18
C GLY A 201 -2.69 18.62 -11.18
N ASP A 202 -3.41 18.49 -12.31
CA ASP A 202 -4.82 18.90 -12.41
C ASP A 202 -5.72 18.14 -11.42
N VAL A 203 -5.35 16.90 -11.10
CA VAL A 203 -6.12 16.04 -10.18
C VAL A 203 -5.70 16.24 -8.71
N PHE A 204 -4.40 16.37 -8.42
CA PHE A 204 -3.89 16.24 -7.05
C PHE A 204 -3.07 17.40 -6.50
N LEU A 205 -2.58 18.35 -7.32
CA LEU A 205 -1.68 19.39 -6.83
C LEU A 205 -2.31 20.24 -5.73
N GLU A 206 -3.57 20.64 -5.93
CA GLU A 206 -4.29 21.42 -4.94
C GLU A 206 -4.63 20.60 -3.68
N ASN A 207 -4.95 19.32 -3.86
CA ASN A 207 -5.17 18.42 -2.73
C ASN A 207 -3.89 18.26 -1.89
N GLU A 208 -2.73 18.05 -2.52
CA GLU A 208 -1.46 17.93 -1.79
C GLU A 208 -1.11 19.19 -1.00
N ARG A 209 -1.38 20.38 -1.56
CA ARG A 209 -1.20 21.67 -0.86
C ARG A 209 -2.08 21.77 0.38
N GLN A 210 -3.38 21.56 0.22
CA GLN A 210 -4.33 21.71 1.32
C GLN A 210 -4.14 20.62 2.39
N GLN A 211 -3.88 19.37 1.97
CA GLN A 211 -3.61 18.27 2.90
C GLN A 211 -2.29 18.50 3.66
N SER A 212 -1.26 19.05 3.03
CA SER A 212 -0.02 19.42 3.72
C SER A 212 -0.28 20.45 4.82
N ALA A 213 -0.97 21.55 4.49
CA ALA A 213 -1.34 22.57 5.48
C ALA A 213 -2.21 21.99 6.61
N PHE A 214 -3.18 21.12 6.27
CA PHE A 214 -3.99 20.41 7.26
C PHE A 214 -3.13 19.56 8.20
N ASN A 215 -2.30 18.67 7.65
CA ASN A 215 -1.49 17.72 8.39
C ASN A 215 -0.46 18.40 9.30
N PHE A 216 0.15 19.50 8.84
CA PHE A 216 1.26 20.13 9.54
C PHE A 216 0.86 21.34 10.39
N GLU A 217 -0.25 22.02 10.09
CA GLU A 217 -0.57 23.30 10.71
C GLU A 217 -1.95 23.29 11.38
N HIS A 218 -2.97 22.76 10.70
CA HIS A 218 -4.36 23.01 11.07
C HIS A 218 -5.09 21.87 11.80
N SER A 219 -4.58 20.63 11.80
CA SER A 219 -5.27 19.55 12.50
C SER A 219 -5.25 19.73 14.03
N ASP A 220 -6.41 19.63 14.68
CA ASP A 220 -6.57 19.75 16.13
C ASP A 220 -6.04 18.50 16.86
N VAL A 221 -4.88 18.64 17.49
CA VAL A 221 -4.20 17.56 18.22
C VAL A 221 -5.04 17.01 19.38
N GLU A 222 -5.74 17.86 20.13
CA GLU A 222 -6.50 17.41 21.29
C GLU A 222 -7.75 16.64 20.87
N MET A 223 -8.39 17.06 19.77
CA MET A 223 -9.44 16.27 19.13
C MET A 223 -8.92 14.92 18.64
N LEU A 224 -7.79 14.89 17.94
CA LEU A 224 -7.19 13.65 17.42
C LEU A 224 -6.82 12.68 18.55
N LYS A 225 -6.30 13.17 19.68
CA LYS A 225 -6.02 12.32 20.86
C LYS A 225 -7.29 11.67 21.41
N ARG A 226 -8.42 12.41 21.47
CA ARG A 226 -9.72 11.84 21.88
C ARG A 226 -10.20 10.79 20.88
N TRP A 227 -10.15 11.09 19.59
CA TRP A 227 -10.53 10.14 18.54
C TRP A 227 -9.68 8.86 18.56
N PHE A 228 -8.37 8.97 18.83
CA PHE A 228 -7.52 7.79 19.01
C PHE A 228 -8.02 6.91 20.15
N ALA A 229 -8.30 7.51 21.32
CA ALA A 229 -8.82 6.78 22.48
C ALA A 229 -10.20 6.15 22.20
N ASP A 230 -11.09 6.87 21.51
CA ASP A 230 -12.40 6.35 21.11
C ASP A 230 -12.27 5.15 20.15
N CYS A 231 -11.33 5.23 19.19
CA CYS A 231 -11.06 4.14 18.27
C CYS A 231 -10.52 2.90 18.99
N GLU A 232 -9.61 3.09 19.95
CA GLU A 232 -9.06 2.01 20.77
C GLU A 232 -10.16 1.31 21.59
N ASN A 233 -11.01 2.09 22.26
CA ASN A 233 -12.13 1.56 23.04
C ASN A 233 -13.10 0.77 22.17
N GLN A 234 -13.46 1.31 21.00
CA GLN A 234 -14.42 0.67 20.10
C GLN A 234 -13.84 -0.59 19.45
N SER A 235 -12.56 -0.58 19.05
CA SER A 235 -11.86 -1.77 18.56
C SER A 235 -11.87 -2.89 19.60
N ASN A 236 -11.59 -2.57 20.86
CA ASN A 236 -11.62 -3.56 21.95
C ASN A 236 -13.02 -4.11 22.21
N ALA A 237 -14.06 -3.26 22.25
CA ALA A 237 -15.43 -3.71 22.43
C ALA A 237 -15.91 -4.62 21.29
N LEU A 238 -15.54 -4.32 20.04
CA LEU A 238 -15.86 -5.17 18.88
C LEU A 238 -15.12 -6.51 18.93
N ARG A 239 -13.88 -6.52 19.42
CA ARG A 239 -13.10 -7.74 19.66
C ARG A 239 -13.75 -8.61 20.73
N GLU A 240 -14.20 -8.03 21.85
CA GLU A 240 -14.96 -8.75 22.88
C GLU A 240 -16.27 -9.33 22.34
N ALA A 241 -16.92 -8.64 21.40
CA ALA A 241 -18.11 -9.12 20.69
C ALA A 241 -17.81 -10.14 19.56
N GLY A 242 -16.55 -10.55 19.37
CA GLY A 242 -16.15 -11.51 18.34
C GLY A 242 -16.31 -11.00 16.90
N LYS A 243 -16.13 -9.70 16.68
CA LYS A 243 -16.24 -9.03 15.37
C LYS A 243 -14.87 -8.51 14.91
N PRO A 244 -13.96 -9.39 14.45
CA PRO A 244 -12.58 -8.99 14.15
C PRO A 244 -12.44 -8.02 12.97
N LEU A 245 -13.26 -8.16 11.93
CA LEU A 245 -13.22 -7.26 10.77
C LEU A 245 -13.52 -5.80 11.14
N PRO A 246 -14.66 -5.46 11.78
CA PRO A 246 -14.88 -4.07 12.20
C PRO A 246 -13.95 -3.64 13.34
N ALA A 247 -13.44 -4.56 14.17
CA ALA A 247 -12.39 -4.21 15.14
C ALA A 247 -11.12 -3.74 14.41
N TYR A 248 -10.73 -4.44 13.33
CA TYR A 248 -9.59 -4.05 12.50
C TYR A 248 -9.79 -2.68 11.84
N ASP A 249 -11.01 -2.36 11.39
CA ASP A 249 -11.33 -1.03 10.86
C ASP A 249 -11.02 0.09 11.87
N TYR A 250 -11.38 -0.11 13.14
CA TYR A 250 -11.05 0.85 14.19
C TYR A 250 -9.55 0.88 14.53
N ALA A 251 -8.82 -0.23 14.37
CA ALA A 251 -7.37 -0.23 14.46
C ALA A 251 -6.73 0.61 13.34
N LEU A 252 -7.26 0.55 12.11
CA LEU A 252 -6.82 1.40 11.00
C LEU A 252 -7.12 2.88 11.24
N LYS A 253 -8.31 3.20 11.76
CA LYS A 253 -8.67 4.58 12.16
C LYS A 253 -7.71 5.11 13.23
N ALA A 254 -7.39 4.30 14.24
CA ALA A 254 -6.41 4.65 15.25
C ALA A 254 -5.02 4.89 14.62
N SER A 255 -4.59 4.02 13.70
CA SER A 255 -3.33 4.17 12.96
C SER A 255 -3.24 5.49 12.18
N HIS A 256 -4.28 5.82 11.39
CA HIS A 256 -4.29 7.07 10.64
C HIS A 256 -4.37 8.30 11.56
N THR A 257 -5.17 8.25 12.61
CA THR A 257 -5.26 9.31 13.62
C THR A 257 -3.90 9.56 14.28
N PHE A 258 -3.17 8.49 14.62
CA PHE A 258 -1.79 8.59 15.11
C PHE A 258 -0.87 9.26 14.08
N ASN A 259 -0.95 8.90 12.79
CA ASN A 259 -0.11 9.50 11.77
C ASN A 259 -0.35 11.02 11.62
N LEU A 260 -1.58 11.50 11.82
CA LEU A 260 -1.90 12.93 11.85
C LEU A 260 -1.28 13.62 13.08
N ILE A 261 -1.41 13.00 14.27
CA ILE A 261 -0.78 13.51 15.51
C ILE A 261 0.74 13.60 15.34
N ASP A 262 1.35 12.57 14.76
CA ASP A 262 2.80 12.49 14.53
C ASP A 262 3.25 13.55 13.51
N ALA A 263 2.46 13.81 12.46
CA ALA A 263 2.75 14.87 11.48
C ALA A 263 2.71 16.28 12.07
N ARG A 264 1.85 16.54 13.07
CA ARG A 264 1.85 17.81 13.81
C ARG A 264 3.08 18.03 14.68
N GLY A 265 3.93 17.01 14.87
CA GLY A 265 5.09 17.10 15.75
C GLY A 265 4.70 17.27 17.23
N ALA A 266 3.50 16.84 17.61
CA ALA A 266 2.91 17.12 18.92
C ALA A 266 3.19 16.03 19.98
N ILE A 267 4.05 15.04 19.65
CA ILE A 267 4.40 13.92 20.52
C ILE A 267 5.91 13.70 20.56
N SER A 268 6.43 13.35 21.73
CA SER A 268 7.83 12.95 21.91
C SER A 268 8.12 11.59 21.27
N PRO A 269 9.42 11.24 21.03
CA PRO A 269 9.78 9.91 20.56
C PRO A 269 9.25 8.77 21.45
N THR A 270 9.21 8.98 22.77
CA THR A 270 8.67 8.01 23.73
C THR A 270 7.17 7.83 23.56
N GLU A 271 6.41 8.91 23.46
CA GLU A 271 4.96 8.85 23.20
C GLU A 271 4.67 8.20 21.86
N ARG A 272 5.47 8.50 20.83
CA ARG A 272 5.35 7.86 19.50
C ARG A 272 5.46 6.35 19.59
N GLN A 273 6.44 5.83 20.34
CA GLN A 273 6.57 4.37 20.54
C GLN A 273 5.37 3.78 21.28
N ALA A 274 4.81 4.51 22.27
CA ALA A 274 3.61 4.07 22.98
C ALA A 274 2.37 4.00 22.06
N TYR A 275 2.18 4.98 21.18
CA TYR A 275 1.10 4.94 20.18
C TYR A 275 1.26 3.77 19.21
N ILE A 276 2.47 3.55 18.68
CA ILE A 276 2.75 2.43 17.76
C ILE A 276 2.44 1.09 18.44
N ALA A 277 2.86 0.91 19.69
CA ALA A 277 2.57 -0.30 20.45
C ALA A 277 1.06 -0.53 20.62
N ARG A 278 0.30 0.52 20.95
CA ARG A 278 -1.17 0.44 21.11
C ARG A 278 -1.86 0.08 19.80
N VAL A 279 -1.51 0.73 18.68
CA VAL A 279 -2.04 0.39 17.35
C VAL A 279 -1.72 -1.06 16.99
N ARG A 280 -0.48 -1.51 17.27
CA ARG A 280 -0.05 -2.89 17.07
C ARG A 280 -0.89 -3.87 17.86
N ASP A 281 -1.18 -3.59 19.12
CA ASP A 281 -1.97 -4.47 19.97
C ASP A 281 -3.42 -4.59 19.48
N LEU A 282 -4.01 -3.49 18.98
CA LEU A 282 -5.33 -3.49 18.35
C LEU A 282 -5.35 -4.37 17.08
N ALA A 283 -4.41 -4.12 16.17
CA ALA A 283 -4.32 -4.86 14.91
C ALA A 283 -4.04 -6.36 15.14
N ARG A 284 -3.12 -6.69 16.05
CA ARG A 284 -2.83 -8.07 16.47
C ARG A 284 -4.06 -8.75 17.05
N GLY A 285 -4.79 -8.07 17.93
CA GLY A 285 -5.99 -8.63 18.55
C GLY A 285 -7.07 -8.99 17.52
N ALA A 286 -7.29 -8.13 16.53
CA ALA A 286 -8.21 -8.40 15.43
C ALA A 286 -7.71 -9.52 14.50
N ALA A 287 -6.41 -9.51 14.17
CA ALA A 287 -5.77 -10.52 13.34
C ALA A 287 -5.82 -11.93 13.95
N ALA A 288 -5.59 -12.05 15.26
CA ALA A 288 -5.70 -13.32 15.99
C ALA A 288 -7.11 -13.90 15.94
N GLN A 289 -8.12 -13.10 16.25
CA GLN A 289 -9.51 -13.54 16.16
C GLN A 289 -9.93 -13.89 14.72
N TRP A 290 -9.44 -13.15 13.73
CA TRP A 290 -9.67 -13.49 12.32
C TRP A 290 -9.04 -14.85 11.95
N ALA A 291 -7.78 -15.08 12.34
CA ALA A 291 -7.08 -16.34 12.09
C ALA A 291 -7.80 -17.52 12.76
N GLU A 292 -8.25 -17.35 14.00
CA GLU A 292 -9.07 -18.35 14.71
C GLU A 292 -10.37 -18.66 13.97
N GLN A 293 -11.08 -17.65 13.45
CA GLN A 293 -12.29 -17.85 12.65
C GLN A 293 -12.01 -18.60 11.34
N GLU A 294 -10.91 -18.28 10.66
CA GLU A 294 -10.52 -18.97 9.42
C GLU A 294 -10.09 -20.42 9.67
N GLY A 295 -9.48 -20.70 10.82
CA GLY A 295 -9.08 -22.05 11.23
C GLY A 295 -10.22 -22.90 11.79
N ALA A 296 -11.19 -22.30 12.51
CA ALA A 296 -12.35 -23.00 13.04
C ALA A 296 -13.35 -23.43 11.94
N GLY A 297 -13.23 -22.86 10.73
CA GLY A 297 -14.03 -23.22 9.56
C GLY A 297 -13.29 -24.07 8.51
N ALA A 298 -12.09 -24.57 8.82
CA ALA A 298 -11.26 -25.41 7.94
C ALA A 298 -11.29 -26.88 8.36
#